data_AF-A0AAU0R429-F1
#
_entry.id   AF-A0AAU0R429-F1
#
_cell.length_a   1.000
_cell.length_b   1.000
_cell.length_c   1.000
_cell.angle_alpha   90.00
_cell.angle_beta   90.00
_cell.angle_gamma   90.00
#
_symmetry.space_group_name_H-M   'P 1'
#
loop_
_entity.id
_entity.type
_entity.pdbx_description
1 polymer ?
#
loop_
_entity_poly.entity_id
_entity_poly.type
_entity_poly.pdbx_seq_one_letter_code
_entity_poly.pdbx_strand_id
1 'polypeptide(L)'
;MWNIKEEELDKFKMTCRQRLSPESAVGFMLGTIFYISIFMFVILVGGLDYYNNFFDRTIVKTEIVLFSIQIIFLIIFLFPKACFKLQKLQTLVILLYAFQLGTILFAVSIVSEMGDNSNGRIYTGLLFLGAVIVHIVATIDTFKQASEGAFSSDERSTSFFTKTKGNMIKGATIYVLILLILVCFQHDYTIDFLVMYVVGTVLMYTVAIGAAEFQLLAYCRFKFPSFNISWEQHKRESPRYQKKNKKGKSKRKA
;
A
#
# COMPACT_ATOMS: atom_id res chain seq x y z
N MET A 1 -16.10 -17.98 4.99
CA MET A 1 -14.67 -17.88 5.37
C MET A 1 -13.88 -18.70 4.37
N TRP A 2 -12.89 -18.12 3.68
CA TRP A 2 -12.13 -18.81 2.63
C TRP A 2 -11.31 -19.97 3.23
N ASN A 3 -11.38 -21.16 2.62
CA ASN A 3 -10.66 -22.34 3.09
C ASN A 3 -9.22 -22.38 2.55
N ILE A 4 -8.42 -21.39 2.92
CA ILE A 4 -7.02 -21.28 2.48
C ILE A 4 -6.15 -22.21 3.32
N LYS A 5 -5.42 -23.12 2.65
CA LYS A 5 -4.41 -24.00 3.25
C LYS A 5 -3.01 -23.40 3.11
N GLU A 6 -2.12 -23.74 4.05
CA GLU A 6 -0.75 -23.19 4.04
C GLU A 6 0.09 -23.71 2.87
N GLU A 7 -0.08 -24.99 2.51
CA GLU A 7 0.60 -25.67 1.39
C GLU A 7 0.33 -24.99 0.03
N GLU A 8 -0.81 -24.32 -0.09
CA GLU A 8 -1.23 -23.61 -1.30
C GLU A 8 -0.61 -22.21 -1.44
N LEU A 9 0.25 -21.80 -0.50
CA LEU A 9 0.82 -20.45 -0.42
C LEU A 9 2.33 -20.39 -0.61
N ASP A 10 2.99 -21.47 -1.05
CA ASP A 10 4.45 -21.52 -1.14
C ASP A 10 5.06 -20.41 -2.00
N LYS A 11 4.52 -20.14 -3.20
CA LYS A 11 4.98 -19.03 -4.05
C LYS A 11 4.72 -17.69 -3.41
N PHE A 12 3.56 -17.52 -2.78
CA PHE A 12 3.26 -16.28 -2.05
C PHE A 12 4.23 -16.07 -0.90
N LYS A 13 4.58 -17.12 -0.15
CA LYS A 13 5.55 -17.09 0.94
C LYS A 13 6.95 -16.74 0.44
N MET A 14 7.36 -17.24 -0.73
CA MET A 14 8.62 -16.85 -1.37
C MET A 14 8.63 -15.36 -1.74
N THR A 15 7.56 -14.85 -2.37
CA THR A 15 7.39 -13.42 -2.66
C THR A 15 7.45 -12.60 -1.37
N CYS A 16 6.77 -13.05 -0.31
CA CYS A 16 6.79 -12.40 1.00
C CYS A 16 8.18 -12.37 1.63
N ARG A 17 9.00 -13.41 1.46
CA ARG A 17 10.38 -13.43 1.97
C ARG A 17 11.31 -12.47 1.25
N GLN A 18 11.03 -12.14 -0.01
CA GLN A 18 11.84 -11.24 -0.81
C GLN A 18 11.32 -9.79 -0.72
N ARG A 19 10.12 -9.55 -1.27
CA ARG A 19 9.56 -8.21 -1.47
C ARG A 19 8.81 -7.69 -0.25
N LEU A 20 8.12 -8.56 0.48
CA LEU A 20 7.33 -8.18 1.66
C LEU A 20 7.97 -8.62 2.97
N SER A 21 9.31 -8.72 2.96
CA SER A 21 10.07 -9.11 4.14
C SER A 21 9.92 -8.02 5.21
N PRO A 22 10.12 -8.33 6.50
CA PRO A 22 10.06 -7.31 7.54
C PRO A 22 10.99 -6.12 7.27
N GLU A 23 12.18 -6.34 6.68
CA GLU A 23 13.10 -5.27 6.29
C GLU A 23 12.59 -4.49 5.07
N SER A 24 12.12 -5.18 4.03
CA SER A 24 11.56 -4.55 2.83
C SER A 24 10.33 -3.68 3.16
N ALA A 25 9.53 -4.11 4.13
CA ALA A 25 8.41 -3.34 4.66
C ALA A 25 8.83 -2.01 5.30
N VAL A 26 9.96 -1.98 6.03
CA VAL A 26 10.53 -0.72 6.55
C VAL A 26 10.98 0.19 5.40
N GLY A 27 11.54 -0.39 4.33
CA GLY A 27 11.85 0.36 3.10
C GLY A 27 10.62 1.01 2.48
N PHE A 28 9.50 0.28 2.38
CA PHE A 28 8.21 0.84 1.95
C PHE A 28 7.71 1.96 2.87
N MET A 29 7.80 1.78 4.20
CA MET A 29 7.43 2.82 5.17
C MET A 29 8.27 4.09 5.01
N LEU A 30 9.59 3.95 4.83
CA LEU A 30 10.49 5.09 4.60
C LEU A 30 10.14 5.85 3.32
N GLY A 31 9.97 5.13 2.21
CA GLY A 31 9.61 5.75 0.93
C GLY A 31 8.25 6.46 0.99
N THR A 32 7.29 5.87 1.69
CA THR A 32 5.97 6.46 1.89
C THR A 32 6.01 7.69 2.78
N ILE A 33 6.74 7.67 3.90
CA ILE A 33 6.93 8.89 4.73
C ILE A 33 7.57 9.99 3.90
N PHE A 34 8.63 9.69 3.16
CA PHE A 34 9.29 10.69 2.33
C PHE A 34 8.31 11.34 1.33
N TYR A 35 7.52 10.52 0.63
CA TYR A 35 6.51 11.00 -0.31
C TYR A 35 5.42 11.84 0.37
N ILE A 36 4.81 11.33 1.43
CA ILE A 36 3.74 12.02 2.16
C ILE A 36 4.25 13.32 2.79
N SER A 37 5.51 13.37 3.24
CA SER A 37 6.10 14.58 3.83
C SER A 37 6.06 15.79 2.90
N ILE A 38 6.18 15.58 1.58
CA ILE A 38 6.11 16.66 0.58
C ILE A 38 4.72 17.30 0.61
N PHE A 39 3.67 16.50 0.65
CA PHE A 39 2.28 16.96 0.66
C PHE A 39 1.85 17.47 2.04
N MET A 40 2.35 16.87 3.11
CA MET A 40 2.15 17.39 4.47
C MET A 40 2.78 18.77 4.64
N PHE A 41 3.92 19.04 4.01
CA PHE A 41 4.50 20.38 4.00
C PHE A 41 3.55 21.39 3.34
N VAL A 42 2.93 21.05 2.21
CA VAL A 42 1.91 21.91 1.55
C VAL A 42 0.73 22.19 2.48
N ILE A 43 0.18 21.15 3.13
CA ILE A 43 -0.95 21.28 4.06
C ILE A 43 -0.58 22.16 5.27
N LEU A 44 0.63 22.01 5.81
CA LEU A 44 1.07 22.75 6.99
C LEU A 44 1.43 24.21 6.68
N VAL A 45 2.05 24.48 5.52
CA VAL A 45 2.37 25.84 5.07
C VAL A 45 1.12 26.65 4.75
N GLY A 46 0.06 26.00 4.23
CA GLY A 46 -1.24 26.64 4.03
C GLY A 46 -1.86 27.20 5.31
N GLY A 47 -1.46 26.69 6.48
CA GLY A 47 -1.97 27.12 7.79
C GLY A 47 -3.32 26.49 8.12
N LEU A 48 -3.51 26.05 9.37
CA LEU A 48 -4.75 25.37 9.79
C LEU A 48 -5.99 26.28 9.71
N ASP A 49 -5.78 27.59 9.79
CA ASP A 49 -6.84 28.61 9.73
C ASP A 49 -7.29 28.93 8.30
N TYR A 50 -6.57 28.42 7.29
CA TYR A 50 -6.98 28.52 5.88
C TYR A 50 -8.18 27.61 5.57
N TYR A 51 -8.32 26.50 6.31
CA TYR A 51 -9.36 25.50 6.10
C TYR A 51 -10.62 25.83 6.92
N ASN A 52 -11.42 26.75 6.39
CA ASN A 52 -12.55 27.34 7.12
C ASN A 52 -13.78 26.43 7.25
N ASN A 53 -14.01 25.51 6.32
CA ASN A 53 -15.19 24.64 6.37
C ASN A 53 -14.92 23.35 7.16
N PHE A 54 -15.94 22.82 7.84
CA PHE A 54 -15.85 21.65 8.73
C PHE A 54 -15.28 20.42 8.02
N PHE A 55 -15.65 20.21 6.76
CA PHE A 55 -15.21 19.08 5.96
C PHE A 55 -13.70 19.10 5.70
N ASP A 56 -13.16 20.22 5.20
CA ASP A 56 -11.72 20.37 4.91
C ASP A 56 -10.89 20.25 6.19
N ARG A 57 -11.34 20.90 7.27
CA ARG A 57 -10.70 20.80 8.57
C ARG A 57 -10.66 19.36 9.09
N THR A 58 -11.69 18.57 8.80
CA THR A 58 -11.74 17.15 9.18
C THR A 58 -10.74 16.33 8.37
N ILE A 59 -10.67 16.55 7.05
CA ILE A 59 -9.68 15.88 6.19
C ILE A 59 -8.26 16.19 6.67
N VAL A 60 -7.92 17.47 6.84
CA VAL A 60 -6.58 17.91 7.26
C VAL A 60 -6.21 17.33 8.61
N LYS A 61 -7.11 17.36 9.60
CA LYS A 61 -6.87 16.76 10.92
C LYS A 61 -6.64 15.25 10.82
N THR A 62 -7.44 14.55 10.01
CA THR A 62 -7.26 13.11 9.78
C THR A 62 -5.89 12.83 9.16
N GLU A 63 -5.47 13.57 8.13
CA GLU A 63 -4.16 13.39 7.49
C GLU A 63 -2.99 13.63 8.47
N ILE A 64 -3.07 14.68 9.29
CA ILE A 64 -2.06 14.97 10.33
C ILE A 64 -1.99 13.84 11.35
N VAL A 65 -3.13 13.33 11.81
CA VAL A 65 -3.19 12.23 12.77
C VAL A 65 -2.61 10.96 12.17
N LEU A 66 -3.00 10.59 10.95
CA LEU A 66 -2.47 9.43 10.23
C LEU A 66 -0.95 9.54 10.06
N PHE A 67 -0.46 10.69 9.61
CA PHE A 67 0.97 10.93 9.42
C PHE A 67 1.76 10.85 10.73
N SER A 68 1.23 11.40 11.81
CA SER A 68 1.85 11.34 13.14
C SER A 68 1.95 9.91 13.67
N ILE A 69 0.87 9.14 13.53
CA ILE A 69 0.84 7.71 13.90
C ILE A 69 1.86 6.92 13.09
N GLN A 70 1.96 7.20 11.79
CA GLN A 70 2.94 6.55 10.91
C GLN A 70 4.38 6.85 11.35
N ILE A 71 4.74 8.10 11.64
CA ILE A 71 6.08 8.45 12.16
C ILE A 71 6.42 7.64 13.42
N ILE A 72 5.48 7.55 14.37
CA ILE A 72 5.68 6.77 15.61
C ILE A 72 6.00 5.30 15.28
N PHE A 73 5.22 4.68 14.39
CA PHE A 73 5.47 3.30 13.99
C PHE A 73 6.77 3.12 13.22
N LEU A 74 7.14 4.07 12.35
CA LEU A 74 8.42 4.03 11.65
C LEU A 74 9.57 3.99 12.65
N ILE A 75 9.57 4.87 13.65
CA ILE A 75 10.61 4.90 14.69
C ILE A 75 10.72 3.55 15.40
N ILE A 76 9.60 2.91 15.73
CA ILE A 76 9.57 1.59 16.35
C ILE A 76 10.16 0.52 15.41
N PHE A 77 9.81 0.54 14.13
CA PHE A 77 10.22 -0.49 13.17
C PHE A 77 11.62 -0.28 12.56
N LEU A 78 12.23 0.90 12.74
CA LEU A 78 13.64 1.12 12.41
C LEU A 78 14.57 0.21 13.23
N PHE A 79 14.13 -0.28 14.40
CA PHE A 79 14.87 -1.27 15.18
C PHE A 79 14.63 -2.68 14.61
N PRO A 80 15.66 -3.35 14.04
CA PRO A 80 15.47 -4.64 13.37
C PRO A 80 14.85 -5.71 14.28
N LYS A 81 15.27 -5.78 15.55
CA LYS A 81 14.67 -6.74 16.50
C LYS A 81 13.17 -6.51 16.73
N ALA A 82 12.72 -5.25 16.78
CA ALA A 82 11.32 -4.91 16.96
C ALA A 82 10.50 -5.28 15.71
N CYS A 83 11.03 -4.98 14.53
CA CYS A 83 10.47 -5.34 13.24
C CYS A 83 10.15 -6.84 13.13
N PHE A 84 11.12 -7.71 13.45
CA PHE A 84 10.93 -9.16 13.41
C PHE A 84 10.08 -9.70 14.58
N LYS A 85 10.05 -9.01 15.72
CA LYS A 85 9.19 -9.42 16.85
C LYS A 85 7.72 -9.06 16.64
N LEU A 86 7.45 -7.91 16.03
CA LEU A 86 6.11 -7.31 15.89
C LEU A 86 5.56 -7.44 14.46
N GLN A 87 5.90 -8.51 13.74
CA GLN A 87 5.55 -8.70 12.33
C GLN A 87 4.04 -8.64 12.01
N LYS A 88 3.19 -9.10 12.93
CA LYS A 88 1.73 -9.03 12.78
C LYS A 88 1.22 -7.59 12.83
N LEU A 89 1.72 -6.80 13.78
CA LEU A 89 1.41 -5.38 13.88
C LEU A 89 1.97 -4.63 12.67
N GLN A 90 3.20 -4.96 12.26
CA GLN A 90 3.85 -4.36 11.10
C GLN A 90 2.98 -4.49 9.84
N THR A 91 2.35 -5.65 9.60
CA THR A 91 1.47 -5.83 8.44
C THR A 91 0.22 -4.96 8.47
N LEU A 92 -0.33 -4.69 9.66
CA LEU A 92 -1.45 -3.75 9.81
C LEU A 92 -0.99 -2.31 9.56
N VAL A 93 0.20 -1.96 10.04
CA VAL A 93 0.80 -0.64 9.81
C VAL A 93 1.08 -0.43 8.32
N ILE A 94 1.59 -1.43 7.58
CA ILE A 94 1.78 -1.31 6.12
C ILE A 94 0.46 -0.99 5.41
N LEU A 95 -0.66 -1.55 5.85
CA LEU A 95 -1.98 -1.21 5.29
C LEU A 95 -2.37 0.25 5.55
N LEU A 96 -2.09 0.76 6.75
CA LEU A 96 -2.28 2.18 7.08
C LEU A 96 -1.45 3.09 6.17
N TYR A 97 -0.19 2.71 5.95
CA TYR A 97 0.73 3.40 5.05
C TYR A 97 0.24 3.40 3.61
N ALA A 98 -0.21 2.24 3.10
CA ALA A 98 -0.78 2.12 1.76
C ALA A 98 -2.04 2.98 1.62
N PHE A 99 -2.92 2.99 2.62
CA PHE A 99 -4.13 3.81 2.60
C PHE A 99 -3.80 5.31 2.44
N GLN A 100 -2.91 5.85 3.28
CA GLN A 100 -2.54 7.26 3.20
C GLN A 100 -1.76 7.60 1.92
N LEU A 101 -0.85 6.71 1.48
CA LEU A 101 -0.15 6.85 0.21
C LEU A 101 -1.10 6.99 -0.98
N GLY A 102 -2.17 6.20 -1.00
CA GLY A 102 -3.17 6.22 -2.05
C GLY A 102 -4.11 7.43 -2.01
N THR A 103 -4.22 8.13 -0.86
CA THR A 103 -5.25 9.16 -0.64
C THR A 103 -4.71 10.57 -0.44
N ILE A 104 -3.43 10.73 -0.11
CA ILE A 104 -2.85 12.04 0.23
C ILE A 104 -2.99 13.11 -0.87
N LEU A 105 -2.81 12.76 -2.16
CA LEU A 105 -2.98 13.72 -3.26
C LEU A 105 -4.43 14.18 -3.42
N PHE A 106 -5.39 13.29 -3.12
CA PHE A 106 -6.81 13.62 -3.13
C PHE A 106 -7.14 14.54 -1.96
N ALA A 107 -6.58 14.28 -0.77
CA ALA A 107 -6.72 15.17 0.37
C ALA A 107 -6.19 16.57 0.05
N VAL A 108 -4.98 16.68 -0.52
CA VAL A 108 -4.41 17.96 -0.97
C VAL A 108 -5.29 18.64 -2.01
N SER A 109 -5.75 17.90 -3.03
CA SER A 109 -6.56 18.46 -4.12
C SER A 109 -7.88 19.05 -3.62
N ILE A 110 -8.54 18.34 -2.69
CA ILE A 110 -9.80 18.79 -2.08
C ILE A 110 -9.61 20.12 -1.35
N VAL A 111 -8.54 20.23 -0.57
CA VAL A 111 -8.33 21.36 0.33
C VAL A 111 -7.61 22.56 -0.31
N SER A 112 -7.02 22.40 -1.50
CA SER A 112 -6.38 23.49 -2.24
C SER A 112 -7.30 24.12 -3.29
N GLU A 113 -7.62 23.38 -4.35
CA GLU A 113 -8.24 23.93 -5.57
C GLU A 113 -9.75 23.65 -5.63
N MET A 114 -10.23 22.68 -4.85
CA MET A 114 -11.65 22.25 -4.84
C MET A 114 -12.41 22.70 -3.60
N GLY A 115 -11.86 23.62 -2.80
CA GLY A 115 -12.42 24.06 -1.52
C GLY A 115 -13.89 24.48 -1.60
N ASP A 116 -14.27 25.35 -2.54
CA ASP A 116 -15.67 25.79 -2.69
C ASP A 116 -16.38 25.18 -3.91
N ASN A 117 -15.69 24.34 -4.68
CA ASN A 117 -16.23 23.73 -5.89
C ASN A 117 -16.93 22.40 -5.58
N SER A 118 -18.25 22.45 -5.37
CA SER A 118 -19.08 21.29 -5.07
C SER A 118 -19.01 20.21 -6.15
N ASN A 119 -18.98 20.58 -7.43
CA ASN A 119 -18.92 19.63 -8.54
C ASN A 119 -17.55 18.93 -8.61
N GLY A 120 -16.45 19.67 -8.46
CA GLY A 120 -15.10 19.11 -8.39
C GLY A 120 -14.96 18.09 -7.26
N ARG A 121 -15.52 18.41 -6.08
CA ARG A 121 -15.59 17.49 -4.95
C ARG A 121 -16.41 16.23 -5.22
N ILE A 122 -17.52 16.34 -5.96
CA ILE A 122 -18.33 15.18 -6.36
C ILE A 122 -17.51 14.24 -7.25
N TYR A 123 -16.83 14.76 -8.28
CA TYR A 123 -16.00 13.93 -9.17
C TYR A 123 -14.85 13.26 -8.41
N THR A 124 -14.19 13.99 -7.52
CA THR A 124 -13.14 13.45 -6.65
C THR A 124 -13.68 12.34 -5.74
N GLY A 125 -14.85 12.55 -5.15
CA GLY A 125 -15.54 11.52 -4.35
C GLY A 125 -15.91 10.28 -5.17
N LEU A 126 -16.35 10.45 -6.41
CA LEU A 126 -16.64 9.35 -7.34
C LEU A 126 -15.38 8.57 -7.74
N LEU A 127 -14.25 9.25 -7.96
CA LEU A 127 -12.97 8.59 -8.22
C LEU A 127 -12.51 7.77 -7.00
N PHE A 128 -12.62 8.34 -5.81
CA PHE A 128 -12.30 7.64 -4.55
C PHE A 128 -13.21 6.41 -4.35
N LEU A 129 -14.52 6.56 -4.55
CA LEU A 129 -15.47 5.44 -4.46
C LEU A 129 -15.12 4.32 -5.45
N GLY A 130 -14.75 4.68 -6.68
CA GLY A 130 -14.28 3.72 -7.68
C GLY A 130 -13.02 2.97 -7.22
N ALA A 131 -12.05 3.65 -6.59
CA ALA A 131 -10.87 3.00 -6.04
C ALA A 131 -11.20 2.05 -4.88
N VAL A 132 -12.16 2.41 -4.03
CA VAL A 132 -12.68 1.53 -2.97
C VAL A 132 -13.30 0.26 -3.56
N ILE A 133 -14.13 0.39 -4.59
CA ILE A 133 -14.74 -0.77 -5.29
C ILE A 133 -13.64 -1.65 -5.91
N VAL A 134 -12.67 -1.05 -6.60
CA VAL A 134 -11.53 -1.78 -7.18
C VAL A 134 -10.73 -2.50 -6.11
N HIS A 135 -10.48 -1.87 -4.96
CA HIS A 135 -9.79 -2.52 -3.84
C HIS A 135 -10.57 -3.74 -3.33
N ILE A 136 -11.88 -3.60 -3.10
CA ILE A 136 -12.73 -4.71 -2.64
C ILE A 136 -12.67 -5.89 -3.61
N VAL A 137 -12.85 -5.63 -4.91
CA VAL A 137 -12.80 -6.68 -5.94
C VAL A 137 -11.41 -7.31 -6.02
N ALA A 138 -10.34 -6.51 -5.98
CA ALA A 138 -8.96 -7.00 -5.97
C ALA A 138 -8.67 -7.90 -4.76
N THR A 139 -9.19 -7.54 -3.58
CA THR A 139 -9.08 -8.33 -2.35
C THR A 139 -9.84 -9.64 -2.46
N ILE A 140 -11.10 -9.61 -2.89
CA ILE A 140 -11.90 -10.83 -3.09
C ILE A 140 -11.20 -11.78 -4.05
N ASP A 141 -10.75 -11.28 -5.21
CA ASP A 141 -10.04 -12.08 -6.21
C ASP A 141 -8.73 -12.64 -5.66
N THR A 142 -7.97 -11.85 -4.91
CA THR A 142 -6.69 -12.30 -4.30
C THR A 142 -6.90 -13.40 -3.25
N PHE A 143 -7.92 -13.29 -2.41
CA PHE A 143 -8.25 -14.34 -1.43
C PHE A 143 -8.85 -15.59 -2.10
N LYS A 144 -9.65 -15.41 -3.16
CA LYS A 144 -10.15 -16.53 -3.97
C LYS A 144 -9.01 -17.31 -4.60
N GLN A 145 -8.09 -16.62 -5.28
CA GLN A 145 -6.87 -17.21 -5.83
C GLN A 145 -6.09 -17.99 -4.76
N ALA A 146 -5.94 -17.42 -3.57
CA ALA A 146 -5.27 -18.09 -2.45
C ALA A 146 -5.98 -19.38 -2.01
N SER A 147 -7.31 -19.44 -2.07
CA SER A 147 -8.08 -20.64 -1.71
C SER A 147 -8.17 -21.70 -2.81
N GLU A 148 -7.84 -21.34 -4.05
CA GLU A 148 -7.87 -22.24 -5.20
C GLU A 148 -6.48 -22.84 -5.51
N GLY A 149 -5.46 -22.50 -4.71
CA GLY A 149 -4.09 -22.98 -4.91
C GLY A 149 -3.29 -22.22 -5.95
N ALA A 150 -3.73 -21.02 -6.38
CA ALA A 150 -3.02 -20.23 -7.40
C ALA A 150 -1.59 -19.83 -7.00
N PHE A 151 -1.29 -19.83 -5.69
CA PHE A 151 0.02 -19.52 -5.14
C PHE A 151 0.83 -20.77 -4.75
N SER A 152 0.39 -21.97 -5.12
CA SER A 152 1.15 -23.19 -4.84
C SER A 152 2.36 -23.30 -5.77
N SER A 153 3.32 -24.16 -5.39
CA SER A 153 4.49 -24.46 -6.22
C SER A 153 4.17 -25.41 -7.38
N ASP A 154 2.94 -25.95 -7.43
CA ASP A 154 2.50 -26.95 -8.39
C ASP A 154 2.07 -26.35 -9.74
N GLU A 155 1.70 -27.20 -10.69
CA GLU A 155 1.18 -26.81 -12.01
C GLU A 155 -0.09 -25.95 -11.94
N ARG A 156 -0.80 -25.96 -10.80
CA ARG A 156 -1.99 -25.14 -10.54
C ARG A 156 -1.67 -23.64 -10.39
N SER A 157 -0.40 -23.26 -10.32
CA SER A 157 -0.03 -21.86 -10.15
C SER A 157 -0.45 -21.02 -11.36
N THR A 158 -1.22 -19.96 -11.12
CA THR A 158 -1.64 -19.03 -12.17
C THR A 158 -0.95 -17.68 -12.01
N SER A 159 -0.89 -16.89 -13.08
CA SER A 159 -0.41 -15.51 -13.02
C SER A 159 -1.23 -14.69 -12.00
N PHE A 160 -0.57 -13.76 -11.30
CA PHE A 160 -1.20 -12.81 -10.37
C PHE A 160 -2.33 -12.00 -11.02
N PHE A 161 -2.22 -11.74 -12.32
CA PHE A 161 -3.25 -11.10 -13.13
C PHE A 161 -4.21 -12.14 -13.70
N THR A 162 -5.30 -12.39 -12.98
CA THR A 162 -6.41 -13.21 -13.46
C THR A 162 -7.21 -12.48 -14.53
N LYS A 163 -8.03 -13.23 -15.27
CA LYS A 163 -9.03 -12.65 -16.20
C LYS A 163 -9.95 -11.67 -15.47
N THR A 164 -10.30 -11.95 -14.21
CA THR A 164 -11.09 -11.07 -13.33
C THR A 164 -10.39 -9.74 -13.09
N LYS A 165 -9.12 -9.76 -12.63
CA LYS A 165 -8.32 -8.54 -12.43
C LYS A 165 -8.14 -7.77 -13.73
N GLY A 166 -7.89 -8.46 -14.85
CA GLY A 166 -7.78 -7.83 -16.16
C GLY A 166 -9.07 -7.10 -16.59
N ASN A 167 -10.22 -7.74 -16.44
CA ASN A 167 -11.52 -7.12 -16.75
C ASN A 167 -11.83 -5.94 -15.81
N MET A 168 -11.53 -6.08 -14.52
CA MET A 168 -11.67 -5.01 -13.53
C MET A 168 -10.80 -3.80 -13.89
N ILE A 169 -9.53 -4.01 -14.25
CA ILE A 169 -8.62 -2.93 -14.66
C ILE A 169 -9.19 -2.21 -15.88
N LYS A 170 -9.65 -2.94 -16.92
CA LYS A 170 -10.27 -2.31 -18.11
C LYS A 170 -11.48 -1.46 -17.74
N GLY A 171 -12.39 -1.98 -16.92
CA GLY A 171 -13.57 -1.24 -16.46
C GLY A 171 -13.20 0.00 -15.65
N ALA A 172 -12.26 -0.13 -14.72
CA ALA A 172 -11.74 0.98 -13.92
C ALA A 172 -11.07 2.05 -14.80
N THR A 173 -10.28 1.65 -15.80
CA THR A 173 -9.67 2.58 -16.76
C THR A 173 -10.72 3.38 -17.51
N ILE A 174 -11.76 2.73 -18.04
CA ILE A 174 -12.84 3.44 -18.75
C ILE A 174 -13.56 4.42 -17.80
N TYR A 175 -13.91 3.98 -16.59
CA TYR A 175 -14.56 4.80 -15.58
C TYR A 175 -13.72 6.04 -15.21
N VAL A 176 -12.43 5.84 -14.91
CA VAL A 176 -11.50 6.92 -14.58
C VAL A 176 -11.34 7.89 -15.74
N LEU A 177 -11.20 7.41 -16.97
CA LEU A 177 -11.05 8.28 -18.15
C LEU A 177 -12.30 9.15 -18.36
N ILE A 178 -13.50 8.59 -18.23
CA ILE A 178 -14.75 9.36 -18.34
C ILE A 178 -14.78 10.48 -17.29
N LEU A 179 -14.47 10.16 -16.03
CA LEU A 179 -14.49 11.17 -14.96
C LEU A 179 -13.40 12.24 -15.14
N LEU A 180 -12.19 11.87 -15.54
CA LEU A 180 -11.11 12.83 -15.82
C LEU A 180 -11.48 13.76 -16.98
N ILE A 181 -12.07 13.23 -18.05
CA ILE A 181 -12.56 14.04 -19.18
C ILE A 181 -13.63 15.02 -18.70
N LEU A 182 -14.60 14.56 -17.91
CA LEU A 182 -15.65 15.43 -17.36
C LEU A 182 -15.06 16.55 -16.49
N VAL A 183 -14.08 16.25 -15.64
CA VAL A 183 -13.37 17.25 -14.83
C VAL A 183 -12.69 18.30 -15.71
N CYS A 184 -12.00 17.89 -16.78
CA CYS A 184 -11.33 18.80 -17.70
C CYS A 184 -12.30 19.72 -18.46
N PHE A 185 -13.50 19.24 -18.80
CA PHE A 185 -14.49 20.03 -19.55
C PHE A 185 -15.34 20.94 -18.67
N GLN A 186 -15.52 20.61 -17.40
CA GLN A 186 -16.41 21.35 -16.50
C GLN A 186 -15.70 22.38 -15.63
N HIS A 187 -14.36 22.32 -15.56
CA HIS A 187 -13.58 23.16 -14.68
C HIS A 187 -12.32 23.69 -15.37
N ASP A 188 -12.09 25.00 -15.23
CA ASP A 188 -10.88 25.68 -15.70
C ASP A 188 -9.74 25.53 -14.68
N TYR A 189 -9.38 24.29 -14.37
CA TYR A 189 -8.24 24.00 -13.51
C TYR A 189 -6.92 24.31 -14.22
N THR A 190 -5.92 24.73 -13.44
CA THR A 190 -4.55 24.90 -13.95
C THR A 190 -3.99 23.58 -14.46
N ILE A 191 -3.11 23.64 -15.46
CA ILE A 191 -2.45 22.45 -16.02
C ILE A 191 -1.68 21.69 -14.93
N ASP A 192 -0.99 22.41 -14.05
CA ASP A 192 -0.24 21.82 -12.94
C ASP A 192 -1.14 21.01 -11.99
N PHE A 193 -2.32 21.55 -11.67
CA PHE A 193 -3.33 20.84 -10.88
C PHE A 193 -3.84 19.59 -11.60
N LEU A 194 -4.18 19.70 -12.89
CA LEU A 194 -4.68 18.56 -13.67
C LEU A 194 -3.65 17.43 -13.76
N VAL A 195 -2.37 17.76 -13.97
CA VAL A 195 -1.29 16.78 -13.97
C VAL A 195 -1.18 16.08 -12.62
N MET A 196 -1.18 16.84 -11.52
CA MET A 196 -1.14 16.28 -10.16
C MET A 196 -2.35 15.37 -9.91
N TYR A 197 -3.54 15.78 -10.33
CA TYR A 197 -4.78 15.04 -10.14
C TYR A 197 -4.80 13.72 -10.91
N VAL A 198 -4.33 13.71 -12.17
CA VAL A 198 -4.17 12.49 -12.97
C VAL A 198 -3.14 11.55 -12.33
N VAL A 199 -1.98 12.08 -11.92
CA VAL A 199 -0.93 11.28 -11.25
C VAL A 199 -1.46 10.68 -9.94
N GLY A 200 -2.16 11.48 -9.13
CA GLY A 200 -2.79 11.03 -7.89
C GLY A 200 -3.82 9.94 -8.14
N THR A 201 -4.62 10.06 -9.20
CA THR A 201 -5.62 9.05 -9.56
C THR A 201 -4.97 7.73 -9.94
N VAL A 202 -3.92 7.77 -10.78
CA VAL A 202 -3.17 6.56 -11.15
C VAL A 202 -2.53 5.92 -9.92
N LEU A 203 -1.94 6.72 -9.03
CA LEU A 203 -1.35 6.23 -7.78
C LEU A 203 -2.40 5.56 -6.89
N MET A 204 -3.55 6.21 -6.67
CA MET A 204 -4.64 5.70 -5.83
C MET A 204 -5.12 4.33 -6.30
N TYR A 205 -5.40 4.17 -7.60
CA TYR A 205 -5.88 2.89 -8.15
C TYR A 205 -4.78 1.81 -8.13
N THR A 206 -3.53 2.19 -8.38
CA THR A 206 -2.39 1.25 -8.31
C THR A 206 -2.20 0.72 -6.89
N VAL A 207 -2.26 1.61 -5.89
CA VAL A 207 -2.16 1.27 -4.48
C VAL A 207 -3.37 0.46 -4.02
N ALA A 208 -4.58 0.80 -4.47
CA ALA A 208 -5.80 0.03 -4.19
C ALA A 208 -5.68 -1.43 -4.65
N ILE A 209 -5.12 -1.67 -5.84
CA ILE A 209 -4.88 -3.04 -6.34
C ILE A 209 -3.78 -3.73 -5.52
N GLY A 210 -2.66 -3.05 -5.28
CA GLY A 210 -1.51 -3.61 -4.55
C GLY A 210 -1.81 -3.94 -3.08
N ALA A 211 -2.64 -3.13 -2.41
CA ALA A 211 -3.00 -3.31 -1.02
C ALA A 211 -3.74 -4.64 -0.73
N ALA A 212 -4.35 -5.26 -1.75
CA ALA A 212 -4.94 -6.60 -1.63
C ALA A 212 -3.89 -7.66 -1.24
N GLU A 213 -2.67 -7.57 -1.76
CA GLU A 213 -1.57 -8.47 -1.35
C GLU A 213 -1.15 -8.23 0.10
N PHE A 214 -1.15 -6.96 0.54
CA PHE A 214 -0.83 -6.63 1.92
C PHE A 214 -1.88 -7.18 2.90
N GLN A 215 -3.16 -7.19 2.51
CA GLN A 215 -4.23 -7.81 3.29
C GLN A 215 -4.08 -9.34 3.36
N LEU A 216 -3.73 -9.99 2.23
CA LEU A 216 -3.43 -11.42 2.23
C LEU A 216 -2.22 -11.74 3.11
N LEU A 217 -1.16 -10.92 3.04
CA LEU A 217 0.01 -11.06 3.91
C LEU A 217 -0.35 -10.92 5.40
N ALA A 218 -1.15 -9.91 5.75
CA ALA A 218 -1.63 -9.75 7.12
C ALA A 218 -2.37 -11.02 7.57
N TYR A 219 -3.36 -11.48 6.79
CA TYR A 219 -4.06 -12.73 7.08
C TYR A 219 -3.11 -13.92 7.28
N CYS A 220 -2.15 -14.12 6.39
CA CYS A 220 -1.18 -15.21 6.48
C CYS A 220 -0.29 -15.12 7.73
N ARG A 221 0.23 -13.93 8.09
CA ARG A 221 1.05 -13.76 9.31
C ARG A 221 0.25 -14.00 10.58
N PHE A 222 -1.04 -13.68 10.59
CA PHE A 222 -1.92 -13.94 11.73
C PHE A 222 -2.30 -15.42 11.84
N LYS A 223 -2.63 -16.06 10.72
CA LYS A 223 -3.12 -17.45 10.67
C LYS A 223 -2.01 -18.50 10.73
N PHE A 224 -0.91 -18.30 10.01
CA PHE A 224 0.13 -19.32 9.81
C PHE A 224 1.45 -18.88 10.45
N PRO A 225 1.94 -19.58 11.51
CA PRO A 225 3.18 -19.23 12.17
C PRO A 225 4.39 -19.18 11.23
N SER A 226 4.42 -20.02 10.19
CA SER A 226 5.55 -20.13 9.26
C SER A 226 5.79 -18.88 8.37
N PHE A 227 4.82 -17.98 8.31
CA PHE A 227 4.94 -16.68 7.66
C PHE A 227 5.71 -15.65 8.52
N ASN A 228 5.95 -15.97 9.79
CA ASN A 228 6.77 -15.16 10.69
C ASN A 228 8.16 -15.79 10.80
N ILE A 229 9.19 -14.96 10.64
CA ILE A 229 10.60 -15.37 10.79
C ILE A 229 11.24 -14.68 11.98
N SER A 230 12.05 -15.39 12.78
CA SER A 230 12.77 -14.74 13.88
C SER A 230 13.96 -13.93 13.36
N TRP A 231 14.36 -12.88 14.10
CA TRP A 231 15.56 -12.10 13.78
C TRP A 231 16.81 -12.98 13.66
N GLU A 232 16.98 -13.95 14.56
CA GLU A 232 18.15 -14.83 14.54
C GLU A 232 18.13 -15.79 13.35
N GLN A 233 16.96 -16.29 12.96
CA GLN A 233 16.82 -17.11 11.76
C GLN A 233 17.14 -16.28 10.50
N HIS A 234 16.58 -15.08 10.37
CA HIS A 234 16.88 -14.17 9.26
C HIS A 234 18.38 -13.86 9.17
N LYS A 235 19.02 -13.58 10.31
CA LYS A 235 20.46 -13.31 10.37
C LYS A 235 21.30 -14.50 9.90
N ARG A 236 20.90 -15.75 10.21
CA ARG A 236 21.56 -16.97 9.74
C ARG A 236 21.39 -17.19 8.24
N GLU A 237 20.20 -16.87 7.72
CA GLU A 237 19.84 -17.02 6.30
C GLU A 237 20.41 -15.88 5.43
N SER A 238 20.82 -14.75 6.03
CA SER A 238 21.40 -13.63 5.31
C SER A 238 22.70 -13.99 4.57
N PRO A 239 22.87 -13.59 3.29
CA PRO A 239 24.06 -13.86 2.49
C PRO A 239 25.37 -13.43 3.15
N ARG A 240 25.35 -12.35 3.96
CA ARG A 240 26.52 -11.86 4.70
C ARG A 240 27.01 -12.90 5.73
N TYR A 241 26.10 -13.52 6.47
CA TYR A 241 26.45 -14.51 7.49
C TYR A 241 26.89 -15.83 6.86
N GLN A 242 26.22 -16.26 5.79
CA GLN A 242 26.63 -17.44 5.02
C GLN A 242 28.02 -17.29 4.39
N LYS A 243 28.34 -16.12 3.81
CA LYS A 243 29.68 -15.82 3.29
C LYS A 243 30.75 -15.83 4.39
N LYS A 244 30.45 -15.31 5.58
CA LYS A 244 31.36 -15.34 6.74
C LYS A 244 31.64 -16.76 7.23
N ASN A 245 30.60 -17.61 7.32
CA ASN A 245 30.76 -19.02 7.69
C ASN A 245 31.51 -19.85 6.63
N LYS A 246 31.28 -19.60 5.34
CA LYS A 246 32.05 -20.26 4.26
C LYS A 246 33.54 -19.90 4.33
N LYS A 247 33.88 -18.62 4.55
CA LYS A 247 35.28 -18.18 4.76
C LYS A 247 35.92 -18.78 6.01
N GLY A 248 35.19 -18.85 7.12
CA GLY A 248 35.68 -19.47 8.37
C GLY A 248 35.94 -20.98 8.25
N LYS A 249 35.10 -21.72 7.52
CA LYS A 249 35.33 -23.14 7.23
C LYS A 249 36.51 -23.38 6.30
N SER A 250 36.73 -22.50 5.31
CA SER A 250 37.89 -22.59 4.41
C SER A 250 39.21 -22.37 5.16
N LYS A 251 39.25 -21.47 6.15
CA LYS A 251 40.45 -21.19 6.96
C LYS A 251 40.77 -22.23 8.03
N ARG A 252 39.82 -23.09 8.40
CA ARG A 252 40.03 -24.21 9.35
C ARG A 252 40.43 -25.52 8.68
N LYS A 253 40.38 -25.57 7.35
CA LYS A 253 40.73 -26.75 6.53
C LYS A 253 42.09 -26.60 5.81
N ALA A 254 42.75 -25.46 5.99
CA ALA A 254 44.13 -25.20 5.59
C ALA A 254 44.97 -25.16 6.86
#